data_AF-A0A7V9P366-F1
#
_entry.id   AF-A0A7V9P366-F1
#
_cell.length_a   1.000
_cell.length_b   1.000
_cell.length_c   1.000
_cell.angle_alpha   90.00
_cell.angle_beta   90.00
_cell.angle_gamma   90.00
#
_symmetry.space_group_name_H-M   'P 1'
#
loop_
_entity.id
_entity.type
_entity.pdbx_description
1 polymer ?
#
loop_
_entity_poly.entity_id
_entity_poly.type
_entity_poly.pdbx_seq_one_letter_code
_entity_poly.pdbx_strand_id
1 'polypeptide(L)'
;MATYPEPRVFLESQGWWDDRDDDGQVARFGDSEHLHIGMCFPLQQAVSGTIRLDIRVVGHNLPAGSVIRNSRFHDAPGQLYEDIRYERTIAAGEMDAVVWRTLNWDSSEAPDGLRETRFLTFVERSDGAEIHASTGWCVNFQNGKADSNYDSCTRRLTEGRGWYDCLEYKSSRLDEWTYPYAGIPAGEPYTLNVSGQDGAPFGGGGDDAVTSHWLRLDPNFHSADLGTSVFDHPGAHRNEAVTIPGNLLTPGVHFLFLMTERDGLCTATSTGTVFPGQKVPQDGILSGGLRIPIQVN
;
A
#
# COMPACT_ATOMS: atom_id res chain seq x y z
N MET A 1 -17.33 -0.83 18.36
CA MET A 1 -15.91 -1.01 18.01
C MET A 1 -15.53 -2.42 18.41
N ALA A 2 -14.94 -3.21 17.52
CA ALA A 2 -14.35 -4.48 17.91
C ALA A 2 -13.15 -4.18 18.83
N THR A 3 -13.13 -4.77 20.01
CA THR A 3 -11.95 -4.77 20.89
C THR A 3 -11.01 -5.87 20.42
N TYR A 4 -9.81 -5.50 19.96
CA TYR A 4 -8.74 -6.43 19.62
C TYR A 4 -7.87 -6.72 20.85
N PRO A 5 -7.33 -7.94 21.01
CA PRO A 5 -6.48 -8.29 22.14
C PRO A 5 -5.11 -7.57 22.12
N GLU A 6 -4.63 -7.18 20.94
CA GLU A 6 -3.38 -6.45 20.73
C GLU A 6 -3.62 -5.03 20.16
N PRO A 7 -2.69 -4.08 20.36
CA PRO A 7 -2.76 -2.76 19.71
C PRO A 7 -2.85 -2.89 18.19
N ARG A 8 -3.74 -2.11 17.58
CA ARG A 8 -3.93 -2.07 16.13
C ARG A 8 -3.73 -0.67 15.58
N VAL A 9 -3.14 -0.61 14.39
CA VAL A 9 -3.01 0.60 13.58
C VAL A 9 -3.84 0.42 12.33
N PHE A 10 -4.67 1.39 11.97
CA PHE A 10 -5.34 1.35 10.67
C PHE A 10 -4.33 1.72 9.59
N LEU A 11 -3.79 0.71 8.91
CA LEU A 11 -2.87 0.89 7.79
C LEU A 11 -3.65 0.80 6.51
N GLU A 12 -3.24 1.57 5.50
CA GLU A 12 -3.80 1.49 4.17
C GLU A 12 -2.69 1.56 3.12
N SER A 13 -2.65 0.56 2.25
CA SER A 13 -1.81 0.54 1.05
C SER A 13 -2.69 0.86 -0.15
N GLN A 14 -2.16 1.62 -1.10
CA GLN A 14 -2.91 2.06 -2.26
C GLN A 14 -2.13 1.85 -3.55
N GLY A 15 -2.84 1.56 -4.63
CA GLY A 15 -2.35 1.65 -6.01
C GLY A 15 -3.16 2.72 -6.72
N TRP A 16 -2.50 3.59 -7.48
CA TRP A 16 -3.13 4.67 -8.25
C TRP A 16 -2.70 4.54 -9.70
N TRP A 17 -3.62 4.75 -10.62
CA TRP A 17 -3.35 4.65 -12.04
C TRP A 17 -4.26 5.60 -12.81
N ASP A 18 -3.72 6.18 -13.86
CA ASP A 18 -4.52 6.85 -14.88
C ASP A 18 -3.79 6.81 -16.20
N ASP A 19 -4.58 6.66 -17.26
CA ASP A 19 -4.12 6.80 -18.62
C ASP A 19 -4.14 8.29 -19.02
N ARG A 20 -3.22 8.66 -19.90
CA ARG A 20 -3.13 9.97 -20.49
C ARG A 20 -4.21 10.13 -21.56
N ASP A 21 -4.98 11.20 -21.49
CA ASP A 21 -6.00 11.52 -22.47
C ASP A 21 -5.41 12.04 -23.80
N ASP A 22 -6.29 12.25 -24.79
CA ASP A 22 -5.92 12.76 -26.12
C ASP A 22 -5.25 14.16 -26.07
N ASP A 23 -5.49 14.93 -25.01
CA ASP A 23 -4.90 16.26 -24.76
C ASP A 23 -3.60 16.19 -23.93
N GLY A 24 -3.13 14.97 -23.63
CA GLY A 24 -1.89 14.73 -22.91
C GLY A 24 -2.00 14.84 -21.38
N GLN A 25 -3.20 15.00 -20.83
CA GLN A 25 -3.44 15.13 -19.39
C GLN A 25 -3.61 13.77 -18.72
N VAL A 26 -3.21 13.67 -17.46
CA VAL A 26 -3.41 12.50 -16.62
C VAL A 26 -4.19 12.97 -15.40
N ALA A 27 -5.26 12.26 -15.03
CA ALA A 27 -5.95 12.56 -13.78
C ALA A 27 -4.99 12.35 -12.59
N ARG A 28 -5.24 13.07 -11.50
CA ARG A 28 -4.34 13.09 -10.34
C ARG A 28 -5.18 13.09 -9.08
N PHE A 29 -4.67 12.40 -8.06
CA PHE A 29 -5.27 12.40 -6.72
C PHE A 29 -6.74 11.99 -6.80
N GLY A 30 -7.68 12.67 -6.12
CA GLY A 30 -9.06 12.20 -5.96
C GLY A 30 -9.81 11.87 -7.26
N ASP A 31 -9.36 12.39 -8.41
CA ASP A 31 -9.95 12.11 -9.72
C ASP A 31 -9.38 10.86 -10.39
N SER A 32 -8.24 10.35 -9.91
CA SER A 32 -7.57 9.18 -10.44
C SER A 32 -8.32 7.89 -10.17
N GLU A 33 -8.16 6.89 -11.04
CA GLU A 33 -8.52 5.53 -10.68
C GLU A 33 -7.55 5.01 -9.60
N HIS A 34 -8.08 4.48 -8.49
CA HIS A 34 -7.22 3.97 -7.41
C HIS A 34 -7.87 2.89 -6.54
N LEU A 35 -7.03 2.04 -5.92
CA LEU A 35 -7.43 0.87 -5.15
C LEU A 35 -6.81 0.96 -3.77
N HIS A 36 -7.64 0.80 -2.75
CA HIS A 36 -7.23 0.79 -1.35
C HIS A 36 -7.29 -0.62 -0.78
N ILE A 37 -6.33 -0.95 0.06
CA ILE A 37 -6.36 -2.09 0.97
C ILE A 37 -6.07 -1.59 2.36
N GLY A 38 -7.09 -1.59 3.22
CA GLY A 38 -7.00 -1.04 4.57
C GLY A 38 -7.53 -1.99 5.64
N MET A 39 -6.86 -2.04 6.78
CA MET A 39 -7.36 -2.78 7.96
C MET A 39 -6.68 -2.32 9.25
N CYS A 40 -7.31 -2.62 10.38
CA CYS A 40 -6.69 -2.53 11.70
C CYS A 40 -5.66 -3.66 11.89
N PHE A 41 -4.39 -3.37 11.63
CA PHE A 41 -3.30 -4.33 11.59
C PHE A 41 -2.43 -4.30 12.87
N PRO A 42 -1.95 -5.46 13.38
CA PRO A 42 -1.09 -5.53 14.56
C PRO A 42 0.38 -5.22 14.17
N LEU A 43 0.60 -4.01 13.67
CA LEU A 43 1.88 -3.59 13.10
C LEU A 43 3.03 -3.73 14.10
N GLN A 44 4.07 -4.48 13.74
CA GLN A 44 5.25 -4.71 14.59
C GLN A 44 4.92 -5.34 15.97
N GLN A 45 3.71 -5.88 16.16
CA GLN A 45 3.31 -6.54 17.40
C GLN A 45 3.59 -8.04 17.38
N ALA A 46 3.71 -8.63 18.57
CA ALA A 46 3.70 -10.07 18.75
C ALA A 46 2.26 -10.60 18.74
N VAL A 47 2.01 -11.65 17.96
CA VAL A 47 0.68 -12.27 17.82
C VAL A 47 0.79 -13.79 17.84
N SER A 48 -0.28 -14.45 18.29
CA SER A 48 -0.39 -15.90 18.37
C SER A 48 -1.86 -16.33 18.40
N GLY A 49 -2.16 -17.53 17.91
CA GLY A 49 -3.51 -18.10 17.90
C GLY A 49 -4.40 -17.47 16.82
N THR A 50 -5.71 -17.40 17.08
CA THR A 50 -6.66 -16.86 16.10
C THR A 50 -6.62 -15.33 16.08
N ILE A 51 -6.26 -14.76 14.94
CA ILE A 51 -6.21 -13.32 14.69
C ILE A 51 -7.41 -12.92 13.84
N ARG A 52 -8.19 -11.95 14.34
CA ARG A 52 -9.22 -11.28 13.55
C ARG A 52 -8.61 -10.18 12.68
N LEU A 53 -8.92 -10.21 11.39
CA LEU A 53 -8.56 -9.20 10.40
C LEU A 53 -9.83 -8.73 9.69
N ASP A 54 -10.16 -7.45 9.83
CA ASP A 54 -11.28 -6.82 9.12
C ASP A 54 -10.72 -6.01 7.95
N ILE A 55 -10.79 -6.61 6.77
CA ILE A 55 -10.16 -6.14 5.54
C ILE A 55 -11.17 -5.29 4.77
N ARG A 56 -10.77 -4.06 4.46
CA ARG A 56 -11.48 -3.14 3.58
C ARG A 56 -10.74 -3.05 2.26
N VAL A 57 -11.45 -3.26 1.17
CA VAL A 57 -10.98 -2.92 -0.17
C VAL A 57 -11.91 -1.87 -0.76
N VAL A 58 -11.33 -0.83 -1.36
CA VAL A 58 -12.08 0.23 -2.03
C VAL A 58 -11.50 0.46 -3.41
N GLY A 59 -12.32 0.33 -4.45
CA GLY A 59 -12.00 0.85 -5.77
C GLY A 59 -12.64 2.21 -5.96
N HIS A 60 -11.85 3.21 -6.30
CA HIS A 60 -12.27 4.57 -6.62
C HIS A 60 -12.14 4.83 -8.12
N ASN A 61 -13.15 5.49 -8.69
CA ASN A 61 -13.23 5.92 -10.09
C ASN A 61 -13.02 4.80 -11.13
N LEU A 62 -13.16 3.53 -10.72
CA LEU A 62 -12.98 2.39 -11.61
C LEU A 62 -14.01 2.42 -12.76
N PRO A 63 -13.60 2.09 -14.00
CA PRO A 63 -14.53 2.01 -15.14
C PRO A 63 -15.66 1.02 -14.87
N ALA A 64 -16.87 1.38 -15.29
CA ALA A 64 -18.04 0.51 -15.18
C ALA A 64 -17.80 -0.85 -15.85
N GLY A 65 -18.16 -1.94 -15.19
CA GLY A 65 -17.89 -3.30 -15.66
C GLY A 65 -16.55 -3.88 -15.22
N SER A 66 -15.65 -3.08 -14.62
CA SER A 66 -14.47 -3.61 -13.93
C SER A 66 -14.90 -4.50 -12.75
N VAL A 67 -14.02 -5.39 -12.28
CA VAL A 67 -14.31 -6.36 -11.23
C VAL A 67 -13.21 -6.37 -10.17
N ILE A 68 -13.56 -6.07 -8.92
CA ILE A 68 -12.72 -6.36 -7.76
C ILE A 68 -12.86 -7.86 -7.47
N ARG A 69 -11.85 -8.64 -7.85
CA ARG A 69 -11.96 -10.11 -7.86
C ARG A 69 -11.71 -10.73 -6.50
N ASN A 70 -10.49 -10.59 -6.01
CA ASN A 70 -10.03 -11.25 -4.80
C ASN A 70 -8.84 -10.51 -4.18
N SER A 71 -8.58 -10.80 -2.90
CA SER A 71 -7.30 -10.49 -2.25
C SER A 71 -6.62 -11.80 -1.87
N ARG A 72 -5.36 -11.98 -2.28
CA ARG A 72 -4.52 -13.07 -1.78
C ARG A 72 -3.81 -12.60 -0.52
N PHE A 73 -4.05 -13.30 0.58
CA PHE A 73 -3.32 -13.14 1.82
C PHE A 73 -2.21 -14.19 1.89
N HIS A 74 -0.96 -13.73 1.83
CA HIS A 74 0.22 -14.60 1.80
C HIS A 74 1.40 -13.94 2.52
N ASP A 75 2.44 -14.71 2.81
CA ASP A 75 3.71 -14.14 3.25
C ASP A 75 4.65 -13.79 2.08
N ALA A 76 5.75 -13.11 2.38
CA ALA A 76 6.71 -12.71 1.36
C ALA A 76 7.38 -13.88 0.59
N PRO A 77 7.71 -15.02 1.21
CA PRO A 77 8.11 -16.23 0.49
C PRO A 77 7.04 -16.83 -0.44
N GLY A 78 5.78 -16.45 -0.29
CA GLY A 78 4.68 -16.85 -1.17
C GLY A 78 3.80 -17.97 -0.60
N GLN A 79 3.92 -18.30 0.69
CA GLN A 79 2.96 -19.18 1.35
C GLN A 79 1.59 -18.48 1.38
N LEU A 80 0.66 -19.01 0.60
CA LEU A 80 -0.73 -18.57 0.63
C LEU A 80 -1.40 -19.05 1.92
N TYR A 81 -2.04 -18.13 2.63
CA TYR A 81 -2.88 -18.43 3.79
C TYR A 81 -4.35 -18.44 3.39
N GLU A 82 -4.80 -17.44 2.63
CA GLU A 82 -6.21 -17.33 2.22
C GLU A 82 -6.34 -16.66 0.83
N ASP A 83 -7.31 -17.11 0.04
CA ASP A 83 -7.75 -16.46 -1.20
C ASP A 83 -9.17 -15.88 -1.02
N ILE A 84 -9.22 -14.59 -0.71
CA ILE A 84 -10.44 -13.90 -0.28
C ILE A 84 -11.20 -13.41 -1.50
N ARG A 85 -12.27 -14.11 -1.90
CA ARG A 85 -13.07 -13.73 -3.08
C ARG A 85 -14.14 -12.69 -2.77
N TYR A 86 -14.22 -11.68 -3.64
CA TYR A 86 -15.25 -10.64 -3.62
C TYR A 86 -16.15 -10.74 -4.85
N GLU A 87 -15.56 -10.85 -6.04
CA GLU A 87 -16.23 -10.85 -7.35
C GLU A 87 -17.25 -9.70 -7.47
N ARG A 88 -16.83 -8.48 -7.12
CA ARG A 88 -17.67 -7.28 -7.18
C ARG A 88 -17.46 -6.55 -8.50
N THR A 89 -18.48 -6.55 -9.33
CA THR A 89 -18.55 -5.71 -10.54
C THR A 89 -18.90 -4.27 -10.20
N ILE A 90 -18.21 -3.32 -10.82
CA ILE A 90 -18.45 -1.88 -10.68
C ILE A 90 -19.66 -1.45 -11.51
N ALA A 91 -20.62 -0.78 -10.89
CA ALA A 91 -21.80 -0.25 -11.59
C ALA A 91 -21.50 1.07 -12.32
N ALA A 92 -22.32 1.39 -13.33
CA ALA A 92 -22.20 2.67 -14.02
C ALA A 92 -22.46 3.85 -13.06
N GLY A 93 -21.54 4.82 -13.03
CA GLY A 93 -21.60 6.00 -12.16
C GLY A 93 -21.25 5.74 -10.68
N GLU A 94 -20.78 4.53 -10.34
CA GLU A 94 -20.27 4.23 -9.00
C GLU A 94 -18.86 4.79 -8.84
N MET A 95 -18.70 5.82 -8.00
CA MET A 95 -17.38 6.39 -7.68
C MET A 95 -16.64 5.54 -6.64
N ASP A 96 -17.35 5.00 -5.64
CA ASP A 96 -16.77 4.29 -4.50
C ASP A 96 -17.32 2.87 -4.40
N ALA A 97 -16.53 1.89 -4.83
CA ALA A 97 -16.86 0.47 -4.69
C ALA A 97 -16.17 -0.14 -3.48
N VAL A 98 -16.93 -0.31 -2.40
CA VAL A 98 -16.39 -0.77 -1.10
C VAL A 98 -16.78 -2.22 -0.82
N VAL A 99 -15.81 -3.09 -0.57
CA VAL A 99 -16.02 -4.44 -0.03
C VAL A 99 -15.33 -4.62 1.31
N TRP A 100 -15.98 -5.39 2.18
CA TRP A 100 -15.46 -5.76 3.49
C TRP A 100 -15.44 -7.28 3.64
N ARG A 101 -14.37 -7.80 4.23
CA ARG A 101 -14.26 -9.20 4.66
C ARG A 101 -13.63 -9.28 6.02
N THR A 102 -14.25 -10.06 6.90
CA THR A 102 -13.68 -10.43 8.19
C THR A 102 -13.08 -11.82 8.06
N LEU A 103 -11.78 -11.93 8.31
CA LEU A 103 -11.05 -13.18 8.39
C LEU A 103 -10.72 -13.45 9.87
N ASN A 104 -11.00 -14.66 10.34
CA ASN A 104 -10.46 -15.17 11.60
C ASN A 104 -9.39 -16.19 11.23
N TRP A 105 -8.15 -15.73 11.13
CA TRP A 105 -7.04 -16.53 10.66
C TRP A 105 -6.31 -17.21 11.82
N ASP A 106 -5.97 -18.48 11.68
CA ASP A 106 -5.10 -19.16 12.64
C ASP A 106 -3.63 -18.82 12.34
N SER A 107 -3.02 -17.96 13.16
CA SER A 107 -1.63 -17.57 12.98
C SER A 107 -0.67 -18.74 13.09
N SER A 108 -1.11 -19.88 13.67
CA SER A 108 -0.32 -21.09 13.74
C SER A 108 0.09 -21.61 12.36
N GLU A 109 -0.54 -21.19 11.27
CA GLU A 109 -0.11 -21.51 9.90
C GLU A 109 1.27 -20.91 9.55
N ALA A 110 1.64 -19.77 10.14
CA ALA A 110 2.93 -19.11 9.93
C ALA A 110 4.03 -19.69 10.84
N PRO A 111 5.31 -19.70 10.41
CA PRO A 111 6.44 -19.95 11.31
C PRO A 111 6.60 -18.80 12.32
N ASP A 112 7.35 -19.05 13.39
CA ASP A 112 7.63 -18.01 14.40
C ASP A 112 8.58 -16.94 13.84
N GLY A 113 8.58 -15.77 14.47
CA GLY A 113 9.45 -14.64 14.12
C GLY A 113 8.76 -13.57 13.27
N LEU A 114 9.56 -12.58 12.86
CA LEU A 114 9.13 -11.45 12.05
C LEU A 114 8.85 -11.87 10.62
N ARG A 115 7.62 -11.67 10.16
CA ARG A 115 7.16 -12.02 8.81
C ARG A 115 6.51 -10.83 8.13
N GLU A 116 6.82 -10.69 6.84
CA GLU A 116 6.12 -9.75 5.98
C GLU A 116 4.86 -10.42 5.47
N THR A 117 3.71 -9.83 5.80
CA THR A 117 2.40 -10.22 5.32
C THR A 117 1.98 -9.33 4.15
N ARG A 118 1.40 -9.97 3.13
CA ARG A 118 0.99 -9.35 1.88
C ARG A 118 -0.49 -9.63 1.65
N PHE A 119 -1.24 -8.56 1.49
CA PHE A 119 -2.59 -8.57 0.93
C PHE A 119 -2.48 -8.00 -0.47
N LEU A 120 -2.53 -8.87 -1.47
CA LEU A 120 -2.46 -8.49 -2.88
C LEU A 120 -3.87 -8.56 -3.47
N THR A 121 -4.44 -7.42 -3.84
CA THR A 121 -5.79 -7.34 -4.41
C THR A 121 -5.74 -7.21 -5.91
N PHE A 122 -6.61 -7.95 -6.59
CA PHE A 122 -6.72 -8.02 -8.04
C PHE A 122 -7.99 -7.32 -8.50
N VAL A 123 -7.83 -6.39 -9.45
CA VAL A 123 -8.93 -5.77 -10.19
C VAL A 123 -8.74 -6.04 -11.68
N GLU A 124 -9.73 -6.66 -12.30
CA GLU A 124 -9.83 -6.75 -13.76
C GLU A 124 -10.59 -5.51 -14.25
N ARG A 125 -9.95 -4.66 -15.05
CA ARG A 125 -10.61 -3.51 -15.70
C ARG A 125 -11.51 -3.98 -16.83
N SER A 126 -12.53 -3.18 -17.11
CA SER A 126 -13.50 -3.46 -18.19
C SER A 126 -12.87 -3.52 -19.60
N ASP A 127 -11.72 -2.87 -19.81
CA ASP A 127 -10.92 -2.91 -21.04
C ASP A 127 -9.96 -4.11 -21.09
N GLY A 128 -9.93 -4.91 -20.02
CA GLY A 128 -9.07 -6.07 -19.87
C GLY A 128 -7.69 -5.79 -19.28
N ALA A 129 -7.36 -4.54 -18.91
CA ALA A 129 -6.16 -4.27 -18.12
C ALA A 129 -6.31 -4.81 -16.69
N GLU A 130 -5.18 -5.05 -16.02
CA GLU A 130 -5.18 -5.52 -14.64
C GLU A 130 -4.49 -4.51 -13.74
N ILE A 131 -5.05 -4.35 -12.54
CA ILE A 131 -4.51 -3.46 -11.52
C ILE A 131 -4.33 -4.25 -10.22
N HIS A 132 -3.26 -3.92 -9.50
CA HIS A 132 -3.09 -4.37 -8.13
C HIS A 132 -2.73 -3.26 -7.16
N ALA A 133 -3.18 -3.46 -5.93
CA ALA A 133 -2.59 -2.87 -4.75
C ALA A 133 -2.03 -4.01 -3.89
N SER A 134 -0.92 -3.77 -3.21
CA SER A 134 -0.32 -4.75 -2.31
C SER A 134 0.27 -4.12 -1.07
N THR A 135 0.21 -4.85 0.04
CA THR A 135 0.85 -4.49 1.30
C THR A 135 2.20 -5.19 1.45
N GLY A 136 3.10 -4.61 2.25
CA GLY A 136 4.26 -5.29 2.82
C GLY A 136 4.35 -4.91 4.28
N TRP A 137 3.61 -5.61 5.13
CA TRP A 137 3.46 -5.22 6.54
C TRP A 137 3.99 -6.30 7.48
N CYS A 138 4.79 -5.87 8.44
CA CYS A 138 5.51 -6.76 9.33
C CYS A 138 4.75 -7.03 10.63
N VAL A 139 4.71 -8.30 11.01
CA VAL A 139 4.15 -8.81 12.27
C VAL A 139 5.07 -9.90 12.81
N ASN A 140 5.12 -10.05 14.14
CA ASN A 140 5.94 -11.08 14.80
C ASN A 140 5.06 -12.24 15.28
N PHE A 141 5.24 -13.43 14.72
CA PHE A 141 4.46 -14.62 15.11
C PHE A 141 5.13 -15.37 16.27
N GLN A 142 4.33 -15.79 17.25
CA GLN A 142 4.78 -16.55 18.43
C GLN A 142 3.91 -17.79 18.63
N ASN A 143 4.07 -18.78 17.77
CA ASN A 143 3.27 -20.01 17.74
C ASN A 143 4.01 -21.23 18.32
N GLY A 144 5.24 -21.07 18.83
CA GLY A 144 6.06 -22.16 19.36
C GLY A 144 6.75 -22.99 18.27
N LYS A 145 6.94 -22.42 17.07
CA LYS A 145 7.63 -23.03 15.93
C LYS A 145 9.08 -22.56 15.82
N ALA A 146 9.82 -23.12 14.86
CA ALA A 146 11.15 -22.62 14.54
C ALA A 146 11.07 -21.18 14.03
N ASP A 147 11.96 -20.33 14.53
CA ASP A 147 12.09 -18.95 14.10
C ASP A 147 12.50 -18.87 12.62
N SER A 148 11.78 -18.04 11.87
CA SER A 148 12.01 -17.77 10.45
C SER A 148 11.82 -16.28 10.17
N ASN A 149 12.62 -15.46 10.83
CA ASN A 149 12.68 -14.02 10.56
C ASN A 149 12.94 -13.73 9.07
N TYR A 150 12.13 -12.84 8.49
CA TYR A 150 12.25 -12.40 7.11
C TYR A 150 12.96 -11.03 7.04
N ASP A 151 13.88 -10.86 6.10
CA ASP A 151 14.84 -9.74 6.08
C ASP A 151 14.19 -8.36 5.95
N SER A 152 13.09 -8.23 5.19
CA SER A 152 12.36 -6.96 5.15
C SER A 152 11.82 -6.56 6.53
N CYS A 153 11.46 -7.53 7.38
CA CYS A 153 10.92 -7.23 8.69
C CYS A 153 11.97 -7.07 9.78
N THR A 154 13.15 -7.66 9.64
CA THR A 154 14.29 -7.33 10.51
C THR A 154 14.73 -5.88 10.32
N ARG A 155 14.58 -5.34 9.10
CA ARG A 155 14.76 -3.92 8.76
C ARG A 155 13.54 -3.04 9.10
N ARG A 156 12.52 -3.60 9.77
CA ARG A 156 11.29 -2.91 10.18
C ARG A 156 10.55 -2.22 9.03
N LEU A 157 10.54 -2.83 7.84
CA LEU A 157 9.88 -2.23 6.69
C LEU A 157 8.35 -2.16 6.88
N THR A 158 7.74 -1.12 6.33
CA THR A 158 6.28 -1.05 6.13
C THR A 158 6.01 -0.41 4.79
N GLU A 159 5.20 -1.07 3.97
CA GLU A 159 5.13 -0.76 2.56
C GLU A 159 3.71 -0.77 2.01
N GLY A 160 3.43 0.16 1.10
CA GLY A 160 2.31 0.10 0.18
C GLY A 160 2.80 0.11 -1.26
N ARG A 161 2.18 -0.72 -2.09
CA ARG A 161 2.55 -0.90 -3.48
C ARG A 161 1.35 -0.73 -4.39
N GLY A 162 1.55 -0.01 -5.48
CA GLY A 162 0.69 -0.03 -6.66
C GLY A 162 1.34 -0.85 -7.75
N TRP A 163 0.55 -1.60 -8.50
CA TRP A 163 0.98 -2.26 -9.72
C TRP A 163 -0.05 -2.04 -10.78
N TYR A 164 0.43 -1.78 -11.98
CA TYR A 164 -0.39 -1.66 -13.16
C TYR A 164 0.30 -2.38 -14.31
N ASP A 165 -0.49 -2.86 -15.25
CA ASP A 165 0.01 -3.65 -16.37
C ASP A 165 1.19 -2.94 -17.04
N CYS A 166 2.23 -3.72 -17.33
CA CYS A 166 3.49 -3.31 -17.94
C CYS A 166 4.32 -2.23 -17.18
N LEU A 167 3.79 -1.47 -16.22
CA LEU A 167 4.51 -0.49 -15.38
C LEU A 167 5.10 -1.08 -14.11
N GLU A 168 4.73 -2.32 -13.79
CA GLU A 168 5.19 -3.11 -12.64
C GLU A 168 4.92 -2.43 -11.29
N TYR A 169 5.62 -2.81 -10.22
CA TYR A 169 5.34 -2.27 -8.88
C TYR A 169 5.96 -0.90 -8.67
N LYS A 170 5.24 0.00 -8.01
CA LYS A 170 5.79 1.21 -7.39
C LYS A 170 5.53 1.15 -5.91
N SER A 171 6.57 1.41 -5.14
CA SER A 171 6.63 1.02 -3.74
C SER A 171 6.98 2.22 -2.87
N SER A 172 6.06 2.58 -1.97
CA SER A 172 6.25 3.59 -0.93
C SER A 172 6.50 2.92 0.40
N ARG A 173 7.63 3.24 1.04
CA ARG A 173 8.13 2.52 2.22
C ARG A 173 8.50 3.45 3.35
N LEU A 174 8.27 2.95 4.56
CA LEU A 174 9.01 3.35 5.75
C LEU A 174 10.06 2.28 6.03
N ASP A 175 11.30 2.73 6.21
CA ASP A 175 12.48 1.89 6.45
C ASP A 175 12.98 2.09 7.88
N GLU A 176 13.49 1.03 8.51
CA GLU A 176 14.19 1.09 9.81
C GLU A 176 13.43 1.82 10.92
N TRP A 177 12.10 1.90 10.80
CA TRP A 177 11.27 2.75 11.63
C TRP A 177 10.56 1.95 12.74
N THR A 178 10.07 2.67 13.73
CA THR A 178 9.23 2.11 14.79
C THR A 178 7.97 2.95 14.91
N TYR A 179 6.82 2.27 14.87
CA TYR A 179 5.55 2.95 15.02
C TYR A 179 5.46 3.57 16.42
N PRO A 180 5.15 4.87 16.55
CA PRO A 180 5.14 5.57 17.83
C PRO A 180 3.86 5.26 18.62
N TYR A 181 3.73 4.03 19.14
CA TYR A 181 2.56 3.61 19.93
C TYR A 181 2.30 4.48 21.17
N ALA A 182 3.35 5.08 21.73
CA ALA A 182 3.24 6.00 22.86
C ALA A 182 2.75 7.40 22.45
N GLY A 183 2.65 7.69 21.15
CA GLY A 183 2.46 9.01 20.58
C GLY A 183 3.74 9.84 20.50
N ILE A 184 3.72 10.84 19.64
CA ILE A 184 4.80 11.83 19.46
C ILE A 184 4.46 13.05 20.33
N PRO A 185 5.38 13.61 21.13
CA PRO A 185 5.10 14.83 21.89
C PRO A 185 4.79 16.01 20.96
N ALA A 186 3.73 16.77 21.23
CA ALA A 186 3.38 17.95 20.45
C ALA A 186 4.52 18.98 20.40
N GLY A 187 4.77 19.53 19.21
CA GLY A 187 5.84 20.50 19.00
C GLY A 187 7.24 19.92 18.82
N GLU A 188 7.45 18.62 19.08
CA GLU A 188 8.73 17.95 18.84
C GLU A 188 8.82 17.45 17.38
N PRO A 189 9.98 17.60 16.72
CA PRO A 189 10.17 17.06 15.38
C PRO A 189 10.14 15.52 15.39
N TYR A 190 9.67 14.93 14.29
CA TYR A 190 9.64 13.48 14.13
C TYR A 190 10.38 13.06 12.86
N THR A 191 11.44 12.26 13.04
CA THR A 191 12.27 11.76 11.94
C THR A 191 11.93 10.31 11.64
N LEU A 192 11.78 10.00 10.36
CA LEU A 192 11.48 8.67 9.82
C LEU A 192 12.26 8.46 8.52
N ASN A 193 12.67 7.22 8.24
CA ASN A 193 13.31 6.92 6.97
C ASN A 193 12.28 6.46 5.95
N VAL A 194 12.36 7.01 4.74
CA VAL A 194 11.46 6.71 3.63
C VAL A 194 12.22 6.11 2.46
N SER A 195 11.53 5.28 1.68
CA SER A 195 11.97 4.94 0.32
C SER A 195 10.84 5.08 -0.67
N GLY A 196 11.17 5.57 -1.86
CA GLY A 196 10.35 5.47 -3.06
C GLY A 196 11.15 4.78 -4.15
N GLN A 197 10.67 3.63 -4.62
CA GLN A 197 11.42 2.80 -5.56
C GLN A 197 10.54 1.95 -6.48
N ASP A 198 11.16 1.45 -7.54
CA ASP A 198 10.60 0.40 -8.39
C ASP A 198 10.71 -0.98 -7.70
N GLY A 199 9.79 -1.87 -8.06
CA GLY A 199 9.81 -3.29 -7.72
C GLY A 199 9.47 -3.64 -6.27
N ALA A 200 9.26 -4.94 -6.04
CA ALA A 200 9.19 -5.53 -4.72
C ALA A 200 10.59 -5.50 -4.03
N PRO A 201 10.68 -5.50 -2.69
CA PRO A 201 11.96 -5.58 -2.02
C PRO A 201 12.72 -6.84 -2.50
N PHE A 202 13.92 -6.65 -3.02
CA PHE A 202 14.89 -7.71 -3.39
C PHE A 202 14.61 -8.52 -4.66
N GLY A 203 13.73 -8.08 -5.57
CA GLY A 203 13.50 -8.75 -6.85
C GLY A 203 13.42 -7.79 -8.04
N GLY A 204 14.55 -7.60 -8.73
CA GLY A 204 14.60 -7.41 -10.18
C GLY A 204 14.16 -6.08 -10.83
N GLY A 205 13.60 -5.11 -10.12
CA GLY A 205 13.28 -3.79 -10.69
C GLY A 205 14.44 -2.82 -10.55
N GLY A 206 14.99 -2.32 -11.66
CA GLY A 206 16.00 -1.26 -11.64
C GLY A 206 15.44 0.04 -11.04
N ASP A 207 16.30 0.84 -10.41
CA ASP A 207 15.92 2.12 -9.77
C ASP A 207 15.43 3.20 -10.76
N ASP A 208 15.50 2.94 -12.07
CA ASP A 208 15.54 3.98 -13.11
C ASP A 208 14.18 4.51 -13.60
N ALA A 209 13.05 4.01 -13.09
CA ALA A 209 11.73 4.36 -13.63
C ALA A 209 10.82 5.12 -12.65
N VAL A 210 11.21 5.36 -11.41
CA VAL A 210 10.49 6.29 -10.52
C VAL A 210 10.76 7.71 -10.99
N THR A 211 9.72 8.52 -11.14
CA THR A 211 9.84 9.92 -11.55
C THR A 211 9.81 10.86 -10.36
N SER A 212 9.05 10.51 -9.33
CA SER A 212 8.83 11.31 -8.13
C SER A 212 8.48 10.43 -6.94
N HIS A 213 8.88 10.87 -5.76
CA HIS A 213 8.35 10.34 -4.51
C HIS A 213 8.29 11.45 -3.46
N TRP A 214 7.28 11.39 -2.60
CA TRP A 214 6.96 12.49 -1.69
C TRP A 214 6.21 12.00 -0.45
N LEU A 215 6.21 12.84 0.59
CA LEU A 215 5.41 12.67 1.80
C LEU A 215 4.57 13.92 2.07
N ARG A 216 3.28 13.70 2.27
CA ARG A 216 2.32 14.73 2.70
C ARG A 216 1.77 14.38 4.08
N LEU A 217 1.51 15.41 4.88
CA LEU A 217 0.82 15.34 6.16
C LEU A 217 -0.63 15.77 5.96
N ASP A 218 -1.58 14.93 6.38
CA ASP A 218 -3.03 15.16 6.36
C ASP A 218 -3.64 15.52 4.98
N PRO A 219 -3.33 14.81 3.89
CA PRO A 219 -4.04 15.05 2.63
C PRO A 219 -5.50 14.61 2.71
N ASN A 220 -6.37 15.35 2.02
CA ASN A 220 -7.72 14.96 1.67
C ASN A 220 -7.95 15.11 0.16
N PHE A 221 -7.50 14.10 -0.58
CA PHE A 221 -7.55 14.09 -2.04
C PHE A 221 -8.96 14.21 -2.62
N HIS A 222 -10.00 13.75 -1.91
CA HIS A 222 -11.40 13.89 -2.32
C HIS A 222 -11.92 15.34 -2.27
N SER A 223 -11.25 16.22 -1.53
CA SER A 223 -11.56 17.66 -1.49
C SER A 223 -10.50 18.49 -2.21
N ALA A 224 -9.67 17.87 -3.06
CA ALA A 224 -8.52 18.48 -3.70
C ALA A 224 -7.52 19.13 -2.71
N ASP A 225 -7.50 18.67 -1.46
CA ASP A 225 -6.54 19.13 -0.44
C ASP A 225 -5.35 18.17 -0.42
N LEU A 226 -4.19 18.66 -0.84
CA LEU A 226 -2.96 17.86 -0.91
C LEU A 226 -2.26 17.72 0.45
N GLY A 227 -2.80 18.35 1.49
CA GLY A 227 -2.17 18.41 2.81
C GLY A 227 -0.88 19.22 2.80
N THR A 228 -0.10 19.09 3.86
CA THR A 228 1.17 19.81 4.01
C THR A 228 2.33 19.00 3.43
N SER A 229 3.13 19.61 2.56
CA SER A 229 4.37 19.00 2.05
C SER A 229 5.39 18.84 3.16
N VAL A 230 5.87 17.62 3.38
CA VAL A 230 7.02 17.35 4.26
C VAL A 230 8.30 17.27 3.42
N PHE A 231 8.27 16.51 2.33
CA PHE A 231 9.34 16.49 1.32
C PHE A 231 8.78 16.14 -0.05
N ASP A 232 9.58 16.43 -1.09
CA ASP A 232 9.33 16.06 -2.47
C ASP A 232 10.69 15.83 -3.15
N HIS A 233 10.88 14.67 -3.78
CA HIS A 233 12.13 14.30 -4.42
C HIS A 233 11.90 13.72 -5.82
N PRO A 234 12.71 14.12 -6.81
CA PRO A 234 12.71 13.48 -8.12
C PRO A 234 13.38 12.11 -8.04
N GLY A 235 12.90 11.15 -8.82
CA GLY A 235 13.55 9.85 -8.93
C GLY A 235 13.30 8.89 -7.76
N ALA A 236 13.93 7.72 -7.84
CA ALA A 236 13.94 6.75 -6.75
C ALA A 236 14.95 7.14 -5.67
N HIS A 237 14.56 6.97 -4.40
CA HIS A 237 15.46 7.11 -3.26
C HIS A 237 15.20 6.00 -2.24
N ARG A 238 16.25 5.64 -1.50
CA ARG A 238 16.22 4.54 -0.53
C ARG A 238 16.72 5.00 0.83
N ASN A 239 15.96 4.68 1.87
CA ASN A 239 16.28 4.92 3.28
C ASN A 239 16.67 6.38 3.57
N GLU A 240 15.94 7.33 2.98
CA GLU A 240 16.16 8.75 3.18
C GLU A 240 15.55 9.20 4.51
N ALA A 241 16.37 9.84 5.35
CA ALA A 241 15.90 10.39 6.61
C ALA A 241 15.13 11.69 6.38
N VAL A 242 13.83 11.68 6.67
CA VAL A 242 12.91 12.81 6.54
C VAL A 242 12.46 13.24 7.92
N THR A 243 12.52 14.54 8.20
CA THR A 243 12.06 15.10 9.47
C THR A 243 10.81 15.95 9.27
N ILE A 244 9.73 15.58 9.95
CA ILE A 244 8.53 16.40 10.07
C ILE A 244 8.82 17.49 11.10
N PRO A 245 8.74 18.78 10.74
CA PRO A 245 8.88 19.87 11.69
C PRO A 245 7.83 19.78 12.80
N GLY A 246 8.25 19.92 14.06
CA GLY A 246 7.36 19.77 15.20
C GLY A 246 6.21 20.78 15.25
N ASN A 247 6.37 21.95 14.61
CA ASN A 247 5.28 22.93 14.48
C ASN A 247 4.13 22.47 13.57
N LEU A 248 4.32 21.42 12.77
CA LEU A 248 3.25 20.77 12.01
C LEU A 248 2.53 19.68 12.81
N LEU A 249 3.11 19.24 13.93
CA LEU A 249 2.59 18.17 14.78
C LEU A 249 1.84 18.77 15.97
N THR A 250 0.60 19.18 15.71
CA THR A 250 -0.34 19.64 16.74
C THR A 250 -0.96 18.45 17.50
N PRO A 251 -1.47 18.62 18.73
CA PRO A 251 -2.14 17.52 19.44
C PRO A 251 -3.31 16.94 18.62
N GLY A 252 -3.32 15.62 18.42
CA GLY A 252 -4.34 14.94 17.61
C GLY A 252 -3.82 13.75 16.80
N VAL A 253 -4.70 13.19 15.97
CA VAL A 253 -4.32 12.16 14.99
C VAL A 253 -3.97 12.86 13.68
N HIS A 254 -2.78 12.59 13.16
CA HIS A 254 -2.34 13.01 11.84
C HIS A 254 -2.15 11.81 10.93
N PHE A 255 -2.26 12.00 9.61
CA PHE A 255 -2.02 10.98 8.61
C PHE A 255 -0.78 11.31 7.78
N LEU A 256 0.19 10.39 7.81
CA LEU A 256 1.29 10.37 6.86
C LEU A 256 0.82 9.69 5.58
N PHE A 257 1.06 10.32 4.45
CA PHE A 257 0.81 9.73 3.14
C PHE A 257 2.07 9.78 2.29
N LEU A 258 2.66 8.61 2.05
CA LEU A 258 3.81 8.43 1.18
C LEU A 258 3.32 8.01 -0.20
N MET A 259 3.85 8.63 -1.24
CA MET A 259 3.60 8.27 -2.62
C MET A 259 4.90 8.11 -3.39
N THR A 260 4.92 7.13 -4.28
CA THR A 260 5.99 6.89 -5.25
C THR A 260 5.32 6.77 -6.59
N GLU A 261 5.72 7.61 -7.55
CA GLU A 261 5.09 7.71 -8.86
C GLU A 261 6.09 7.33 -9.96
N ARG A 262 5.54 6.79 -11.05
CA ARG A 262 6.19 6.67 -12.35
C ARG A 262 5.27 7.28 -13.38
N ASP A 263 5.73 8.37 -13.99
CA ASP A 263 5.14 8.94 -15.20
C ASP A 263 5.83 8.37 -16.44
N GLY A 264 5.06 7.84 -17.38
CA GLY A 264 5.57 7.52 -18.69
C GLY A 264 4.78 6.47 -19.46
N LEU A 265 5.20 6.29 -20.71
CA LEU A 265 4.66 5.30 -21.63
C LEU A 265 5.29 3.93 -21.38
N CYS A 266 4.45 2.92 -21.22
CA CYS A 266 4.86 1.54 -21.35
C CYS A 266 4.45 0.96 -22.71
N THR A 267 5.47 0.56 -23.48
CA THR A 267 5.30 -0.15 -24.77
C THR A 267 5.68 -1.63 -24.68
N ALA A 268 6.12 -2.11 -23.51
CA ALA A 268 6.57 -3.48 -23.31
C ALA A 268 5.40 -4.41 -22.96
N THR A 269 5.56 -5.70 -23.21
CA THR A 269 4.64 -6.74 -22.69
C THR A 269 5.06 -7.10 -21.27
N SER A 270 4.13 -7.03 -20.31
CA SER A 270 4.33 -7.46 -18.93
C SER A 270 4.78 -8.92 -18.83
N THR A 271 5.71 -9.22 -17.92
CA THR A 271 6.10 -10.59 -17.55
C THR A 271 5.30 -11.13 -16.35
N GLY A 272 4.25 -10.42 -15.93
CA GLY A 272 3.37 -10.81 -14.82
C GLY A 272 2.80 -12.21 -15.00
N THR A 273 2.93 -13.04 -13.96
CA THR A 273 2.79 -14.50 -14.02
C THR A 273 1.37 -15.05 -14.26
N VAL A 274 0.34 -14.23 -14.50
CA VAL A 274 -1.05 -14.72 -14.34
C VAL A 274 -1.82 -14.88 -15.65
N PHE A 275 -1.64 -14.05 -16.70
CA PHE A 275 -2.33 -14.28 -17.98
C PHE A 275 -1.50 -13.86 -19.21
N PRO A 276 -1.12 -14.79 -20.10
CA PRO A 276 -0.45 -14.44 -21.34
C PRO A 276 -1.45 -13.80 -22.32
N GLY A 277 -1.19 -12.55 -22.73
CA GLY A 277 -1.70 -12.06 -24.03
C GLY A 277 -2.46 -10.73 -24.06
N GLN A 278 -2.59 -9.99 -22.96
CA GLN A 278 -3.18 -8.64 -23.05
C GLN A 278 -2.12 -7.58 -23.32
N LYS A 279 -2.45 -6.75 -24.32
CA LYS A 279 -1.64 -5.64 -24.84
C LYS A 279 -2.56 -4.43 -24.83
N VAL A 280 -2.36 -3.53 -23.89
CA VAL A 280 -2.80 -2.15 -24.07
C VAL A 280 -1.56 -1.29 -23.84
N PRO A 281 -0.96 -0.70 -24.88
CA PRO A 281 0.02 0.36 -24.68
C PRO A 281 -0.61 1.42 -23.79
N GLN A 282 0.06 1.76 -22.68
CA GLN A 282 -0.47 2.66 -21.66
C GLN A 282 0.55 3.77 -21.44
N ASP A 283 0.12 5.01 -21.69
CA ASP A 283 0.84 6.23 -21.34
C ASP A 283 0.10 6.84 -20.17
N GLY A 284 0.78 7.08 -19.05
CA GLY A 284 0.07 7.50 -17.86
C GLY A 284 0.96 7.51 -16.63
N ILE A 285 0.31 7.48 -15.47
CA ILE A 285 0.99 7.52 -14.18
C ILE A 285 0.55 6.34 -13.35
N LEU A 286 1.53 5.60 -12.85
CA LEU A 286 1.32 4.60 -11.81
C LEU A 286 1.91 5.11 -10.50
N SER A 287 1.17 4.95 -9.40
CA SER A 287 1.68 5.25 -8.07
C SER A 287 1.39 4.17 -7.04
N GLY A 288 2.33 3.98 -6.13
CA GLY A 288 2.15 3.20 -4.91
C GLY A 288 2.04 4.12 -3.70
N GLY A 289 0.98 3.95 -2.92
CA GLY A 289 0.68 4.78 -1.75
C GLY A 289 0.74 3.99 -0.44
N LEU A 290 1.19 4.64 0.62
CA LEU A 290 1.13 4.13 1.99
C LEU A 290 0.58 5.23 2.91
N ARG A 291 -0.57 4.96 3.55
CA ARG A 291 -1.22 5.85 4.50
C ARG A 291 -1.16 5.28 5.91
N ILE A 292 -0.63 6.07 6.83
CA ILE A 292 -0.38 5.65 8.22
C ILE A 292 -0.81 6.77 9.18
N PRO A 293 -1.68 6.48 10.16
CA PRO A 293 -1.99 7.44 11.22
C PRO A 293 -0.84 7.52 12.23
N ILE A 294 -0.58 8.69 12.79
CA ILE A 294 0.29 8.90 13.94
C ILE A 294 -0.48 9.69 15.01
N GLN A 295 -0.25 9.37 16.27
CA GLN A 295 -0.81 10.12 17.39
C GLN A 295 0.20 11.15 17.88
N VAL A 296 -0.25 12.39 18.07
CA VAL A 296 0.50 13.46 18.72
C VAL A 296 -0.17 13.80 20.05
N ASN A 297 0.62 13.85 21.13
CA ASN A 297 0.17 14.06 22.51
C ASN A 297 0.38 15.48 22.99
#